data_AF-A0A6A1UVF3-F1
#
_entry.id   AF-A0A6A1UVF3-F1
#
_cell.length_a   1.000
_cell.length_b   1.000
_cell.length_c   1.000
_cell.angle_alpha   90.00
_cell.angle_beta   90.00
_cell.angle_gamma   90.00
#
_symmetry.space_group_name_H-M   'P 1'
#
loop_
_entity.id
_entity.type
_entity.pdbx_description
1 polymer ?
#
loop_
_entity_poly.entity_id
_entity_poly.type
_entity_poly.pdbx_seq_one_letter_code
_entity_poly.pdbx_strand_id
1 'polypeptide(L)'
;MGKWSKDQKDRKKQEIRTHNAQLHAAVSVAGVAAAVAALTASTAAPDMPTANQKTPSITPAAIASAAALVASHCIEIAEEMGADHNHMSTIVNSAVNARTNGDVMTLTAGAATALRGAATLRARLQKGYGATTLALSEEMGEEGKELNILTALNFVCKGGELLKRTRKGDLHWKQVSFNINSSWQVVAKMKSKHMAGTFTKKKKCIVSAVHSDIPAWPGRQREDASEQMVYFGIKTADRIIEFECNSKGDKHMWTEGIQHMLNCCATI
;
A
#
# COMPACT_ATOMS: atom_id res chain seq x y z
N MET A 1 -2.88 8.67 -27.35
CA MET A 1 -2.06 7.83 -26.43
C MET A 1 -1.41 8.58 -25.25
N GLY A 2 -1.37 9.92 -25.20
CA GLY A 2 -0.61 10.65 -24.17
C GLY A 2 -1.22 10.75 -22.76
N LYS A 3 -2.55 10.81 -22.61
CA LYS A 3 -3.19 11.05 -21.29
C LYS A 3 -3.04 9.89 -20.30
N TRP A 4 -3.17 8.64 -20.72
CA TRP A 4 -3.05 7.47 -19.83
C TRP A 4 -1.61 7.23 -19.35
N SER A 5 -0.62 7.41 -20.24
CA SER A 5 0.80 7.31 -19.86
C SER A 5 1.20 8.46 -18.94
N LYS A 6 0.64 9.66 -19.17
CA LYS A 6 0.79 10.83 -18.29
C LYS A 6 0.18 10.59 -16.91
N ASP A 7 -1.06 10.09 -16.82
CA ASP A 7 -1.70 9.75 -15.54
C ASP A 7 -0.94 8.67 -14.76
N GLN A 8 -0.38 7.67 -15.45
CA GLN A 8 0.48 6.63 -14.85
C GLN A 8 1.81 7.19 -14.34
N LYS A 9 2.43 8.10 -15.09
CA LYS A 9 3.67 8.77 -14.70
C LYS A 9 3.43 9.73 -13.53
N ASP A 10 2.33 10.48 -13.57
CA ASP A 10 1.92 11.40 -12.52
C ASP A 10 1.52 10.64 -11.24
N ARG A 11 0.92 9.44 -11.39
CA ARG A 11 0.69 8.49 -10.29
C ARG A 11 1.99 8.06 -9.62
N LYS A 12 2.94 7.51 -10.38
CA LYS A 12 4.24 7.08 -9.81
C LYS A 12 4.94 8.24 -9.10
N LYS A 13 4.83 9.45 -9.67
CA LYS A 13 5.36 10.67 -9.07
C LYS A 13 4.69 11.00 -7.73
N GLN A 14 3.37 10.79 -7.62
CA GLN A 14 2.64 11.04 -6.38
C GLN A 14 2.93 9.99 -5.30
N GLU A 15 3.10 8.73 -5.69
CA GLU A 15 3.53 7.62 -4.80
C GLU A 15 4.93 7.87 -4.22
N ILE A 16 5.88 8.28 -5.05
CA ILE A 16 7.24 8.64 -4.60
C ILE A 16 7.19 9.84 -3.64
N ARG A 17 6.36 10.85 -3.92
CA ARG A 17 6.20 12.01 -3.03
C ARG A 17 5.61 11.64 -1.67
N THR A 18 4.62 10.75 -1.64
CA THR A 18 4.06 10.26 -0.37
C THR A 18 5.09 9.48 0.43
N HIS A 19 5.82 8.60 -0.23
CA HIS A 19 6.89 7.80 0.38
C HIS A 19 7.97 8.69 0.99
N ASN A 20 8.52 9.62 0.20
CA ASN A 20 9.56 10.54 0.68
C ASN A 20 9.06 11.43 1.83
N ALA A 21 7.79 11.83 1.83
CA ALA A 21 7.21 12.60 2.92
C ALA A 21 7.03 11.79 4.21
N GLN A 22 6.66 10.51 4.10
CA GLN A 22 6.60 9.59 5.25
C GLN A 22 7.99 9.32 5.81
N LEU A 23 8.99 9.09 4.96
CA LEU A 23 10.38 8.95 5.36
C LEU A 23 10.85 10.21 6.10
N HIS A 24 10.64 11.41 5.53
CA HIS A 24 11.01 12.65 6.20
C HIS A 24 10.30 12.83 7.56
N ALA A 25 9.05 12.40 7.69
CA ALA A 25 8.32 12.44 8.94
C ALA A 25 8.93 11.49 9.99
N ALA A 26 9.23 10.24 9.63
CA ALA A 26 9.88 9.27 10.51
C ALA A 26 11.24 9.77 11.01
N VAL A 27 12.07 10.29 10.10
CA VAL A 27 13.37 10.91 10.42
C VAL A 27 13.22 12.10 11.37
N SER A 28 12.22 12.95 11.15
CA SER A 28 11.97 14.12 12.01
C SER A 28 11.54 13.71 13.42
N VAL A 29 10.70 12.68 13.55
CA VAL A 29 10.26 12.14 14.84
C VAL A 29 11.42 11.47 15.58
N ALA A 30 12.25 10.69 14.87
CA ALA A 30 13.47 10.11 15.43
C ALA A 30 14.40 11.18 16.02
N GLY A 31 14.61 12.29 15.29
CA GLY A 31 15.39 13.43 15.78
C GLY A 31 14.81 14.06 17.05
N VAL A 32 13.49 14.32 17.09
CA VAL A 32 12.83 14.86 18.29
C VAL A 32 12.98 13.91 19.48
N ALA A 33 12.73 12.62 19.27
CA ALA A 33 12.81 11.62 20.33
C ALA A 33 14.25 11.49 20.86
N ALA A 34 15.26 11.53 19.99
CA ALA A 34 16.67 11.54 20.38
C ALA A 34 17.04 12.80 21.18
N ALA A 35 16.56 13.97 20.76
CA ALA A 35 16.77 15.24 21.48
C ALA A 35 16.15 15.21 22.88
N VAL A 36 14.91 14.70 23.01
CA VAL A 36 14.23 14.54 24.30
C VAL A 36 14.97 13.54 25.18
N ALA A 37 15.41 12.41 24.63
CA ALA A 37 16.19 11.42 25.37
C ALA A 37 17.49 12.02 25.93
N ALA A 38 18.23 12.77 25.12
CA ALA A 38 19.49 13.41 25.54
C ALA A 38 19.26 14.48 26.63
N LEU A 39 18.26 15.35 26.46
CA LEU A 39 17.96 16.44 27.40
C LEU A 39 17.46 15.90 28.76
N THR A 40 16.61 14.88 28.73
CA THR A 40 16.09 14.24 29.95
C THR A 40 17.15 13.38 30.65
N ALA A 41 18.06 12.74 29.91
CA ALA A 41 19.22 12.08 30.50
C ALA A 41 20.17 13.09 31.17
N SER A 42 20.39 14.26 30.57
CA SER A 42 21.25 15.30 31.15
C SER A 42 20.68 15.89 32.46
N THR A 43 19.37 15.84 32.66
CA THR A 43 18.69 16.30 33.90
C THR A 43 18.53 15.19 34.93
N ALA A 44 18.84 13.93 34.56
CA ALA A 44 18.92 12.80 35.50
C ALA A 44 20.24 12.77 36.28
N ALA A 45 21.25 13.53 35.85
CA ALA A 45 22.50 13.68 36.60
C ALA A 45 22.25 14.50 37.88
N PRO A 46 22.71 14.05 39.05
CA PRO A 46 22.44 14.73 40.30
C PRO A 46 23.30 16.00 40.42
N ASP A 47 22.70 17.17 40.24
CA ASP A 47 23.20 18.38 40.87
C ASP A 47 22.84 18.34 42.36
N MET A 48 23.79 18.76 43.20
CA MET A 48 23.81 18.67 44.66
C MET A 48 22.44 18.88 45.35
N PRO A 49 22.12 18.10 46.41
CA PRO A 49 20.80 18.15 47.03
C PRO A 49 20.63 19.45 47.84
N THR A 50 19.78 20.36 47.34
CA THR A 50 19.13 21.35 48.21
C THR A 50 17.76 20.84 48.59
N ALA A 51 17.51 20.82 49.89
CA ALA A 51 16.38 20.16 50.52
C ALA A 51 15.03 20.74 50.07
N ASN A 52 14.01 19.87 50.08
CA ASN A 52 12.58 20.07 49.85
C ASN A 52 12.11 20.12 48.39
N GLN A 53 11.71 18.95 47.88
CA GLN A 53 10.38 18.78 47.25
C GLN A 53 10.02 17.28 47.15
N LYS A 54 8.96 16.88 47.88
CA LYS A 54 8.30 15.58 47.74
C LYS A 54 7.22 15.68 46.66
N THR A 55 7.49 15.13 45.48
CA THR A 55 6.46 14.64 44.53
C THR A 55 7.02 13.40 43.83
N PRO A 56 6.22 12.35 43.61
CA PRO A 56 6.66 11.20 42.84
C PRO A 56 6.57 11.56 41.35
N SER A 57 7.47 12.40 40.86
CA SER A 57 7.58 12.68 39.43
C SER A 57 8.27 11.48 38.78
N ILE A 58 7.74 11.00 37.65
CA ILE A 58 8.41 10.01 36.78
C ILE A 58 9.89 10.37 36.69
N THR A 59 10.77 9.40 36.96
CA THR A 59 12.22 9.66 37.00
C THR A 59 12.68 10.13 35.61
N PRO A 60 13.48 11.20 35.50
CA PRO A 60 14.01 11.68 34.21
C PRO A 60 14.67 10.56 33.38
N ALA A 61 15.26 9.57 34.05
CA ALA A 61 15.79 8.36 33.43
C ALA A 61 14.72 7.51 32.72
N ALA A 62 13.53 7.32 33.29
CA ALA A 62 12.45 6.57 32.64
C ALA A 62 11.92 7.29 31.37
N ILE A 63 11.84 8.63 31.42
CA ILE A 63 11.46 9.43 30.25
C ILE A 63 12.52 9.32 29.16
N ALA A 64 13.81 9.41 29.54
CA ALA A 64 14.93 9.25 28.61
C ALA A 64 14.91 7.87 27.94
N SER A 65 14.69 6.80 28.70
CA SER A 65 14.59 5.44 28.16
C SER A 65 13.40 5.26 27.21
N ALA A 66 12.22 5.79 27.55
CA ALA A 66 11.06 5.73 26.68
C ALA A 66 11.28 6.52 25.38
N ALA A 67 11.86 7.72 25.47
CA ALA A 67 12.18 8.53 24.29
C ALA A 67 13.26 7.87 23.42
N ALA A 68 14.27 7.23 24.01
CA ALA A 68 15.29 6.47 23.29
C ALA A 68 14.69 5.28 22.52
N LEU A 69 13.74 4.56 23.10
CA LEU A 69 13.02 3.48 22.40
C LEU A 69 12.22 4.01 21.21
N VAL A 70 11.49 5.11 21.38
CA VAL A 70 10.76 5.75 20.27
C VAL A 70 11.73 6.21 19.17
N ALA A 71 12.87 6.79 19.54
CA ALA A 71 13.90 7.18 18.59
C ALA A 71 14.42 5.98 17.80
N SER A 72 14.77 4.88 18.48
CA SER A 72 15.24 3.65 17.86
C SER A 72 14.23 3.09 16.86
N HIS A 73 12.95 2.99 17.24
CA HIS A 73 11.93 2.46 16.36
C HIS A 73 11.67 3.37 15.14
N CYS A 74 11.70 4.69 15.32
CA CYS A 74 11.55 5.62 14.19
C CYS A 74 12.75 5.59 13.24
N ILE A 75 13.96 5.29 13.74
CA ILE A 75 15.15 5.09 12.90
C ILE A 75 14.98 3.84 12.04
N GLU A 76 14.58 2.72 12.64
CA GLU A 76 14.33 1.46 11.93
C GLU A 76 13.29 1.65 10.82
N ILE A 77 12.14 2.28 11.13
CA ILE A 77 11.12 2.63 10.12
C ILE A 77 11.73 3.50 9.01
N ALA A 78 12.53 4.52 9.36
CA ALA A 78 13.13 5.38 8.35
C ALA A 78 14.11 4.63 7.44
N GLU A 79 14.92 3.72 7.98
CA GLU A 79 15.86 2.87 7.24
C GLU A 79 15.13 1.87 6.34
N GLU A 80 14.05 1.23 6.81
CA GLU A 80 13.18 0.38 5.99
C GLU A 80 12.54 1.16 4.83
N MET A 81 12.26 2.44 5.05
CA MET A 81 11.78 3.35 4.01
C MET A 81 12.90 3.83 3.07
N GLY A 82 14.16 3.43 3.30
CA GLY A 82 15.31 3.74 2.47
C GLY A 82 16.10 4.98 2.89
N ALA A 83 16.01 5.41 4.14
CA ALA A 83 16.88 6.45 4.68
C ALA A 83 18.33 5.95 4.74
N ASP A 84 19.26 6.78 4.29
CA ASP A 84 20.69 6.45 4.37
C ASP A 84 21.17 6.48 5.82
N HIS A 85 21.90 5.45 6.25
CA HIS A 85 22.37 5.31 7.62
C HIS A 85 23.29 6.48 8.05
N ASN A 86 24.13 7.01 7.15
CA ASN A 86 24.98 8.16 7.48
C ASN A 86 24.14 9.44 7.65
N HIS A 87 23.10 9.58 6.84
CA HIS A 87 22.12 10.66 6.99
C HIS A 87 21.40 10.58 8.35
N MET A 88 20.97 9.38 8.75
CA MET A 88 20.35 9.14 10.06
C MET A 88 21.27 9.51 11.22
N SER A 89 22.52 9.02 11.18
CA SER A 89 23.54 9.34 12.18
C SER A 89 23.78 10.85 12.30
N THR A 90 23.85 11.56 11.16
CA THR A 90 24.03 13.02 11.13
C THR A 90 22.86 13.75 11.79
N ILE A 91 21.62 13.34 11.49
CA ILE A 91 20.42 13.96 12.06
C ILE A 91 20.31 13.70 13.56
N VAL A 92 20.52 12.46 13.99
CA VAL A 92 20.50 12.09 15.42
C VAL A 92 21.57 12.87 16.18
N ASN A 93 22.82 12.89 15.68
CA ASN A 93 23.91 13.66 16.30
C ASN A 93 23.61 15.16 16.36
N SER A 94 22.96 15.72 15.33
CA SER A 94 22.53 17.12 15.38
C SER A 94 21.42 17.34 16.40
N ALA A 95 20.48 16.41 16.54
CA ALA A 95 19.31 16.55 17.41
C ALA A 95 19.67 16.38 18.89
N VAL A 96 20.56 15.46 19.25
CA VAL A 96 21.05 15.28 20.64
C VAL A 96 21.84 16.49 21.15
N ASN A 97 22.30 17.37 20.25
CA ASN A 97 22.95 18.62 20.60
C ASN A 97 21.97 19.75 20.96
N ALA A 98 20.65 19.54 20.89
CA ALA A 98 19.64 20.50 21.36
C ALA A 98 19.77 20.73 22.87
N ARG A 99 19.95 21.99 23.31
CA ARG A 99 20.22 22.32 24.72
C ARG A 99 19.10 23.10 25.39
N THR A 100 18.19 23.67 24.61
CA THR A 100 17.14 24.53 25.13
C THR A 100 15.75 23.95 24.85
N ASN A 101 14.78 24.32 25.69
CA ASN A 101 13.37 24.01 25.43
C ASN A 101 12.90 24.60 24.09
N GLY A 102 13.49 25.71 23.64
CA GLY A 102 13.23 26.31 22.34
C GLY A 102 13.69 25.44 21.16
N ASP A 103 14.85 24.80 21.28
CA ASP A 103 15.38 23.88 20.26
C ASP A 103 14.48 22.65 20.13
N VAL A 104 14.09 22.04 21.25
CA VAL A 104 13.17 20.89 21.28
C VAL A 104 11.81 21.27 20.71
N MET A 105 11.28 22.44 21.06
CA MET A 105 10.00 22.93 20.52
C MET A 105 10.08 23.17 19.00
N THR A 106 11.21 23.67 18.49
CA THR A 106 11.44 23.87 17.05
C THR A 106 11.50 22.53 16.31
N LEU A 107 12.27 21.56 16.82
CA LEU A 107 12.32 20.20 16.27
C LEU A 107 10.93 19.55 16.28
N THR A 108 10.19 19.70 17.38
CA THR A 108 8.82 19.18 17.53
C THR A 108 7.86 19.81 16.53
N ALA A 109 7.92 21.12 16.34
CA ALA A 109 7.11 21.83 15.35
C ALA A 109 7.44 21.37 13.91
N GLY A 110 8.72 21.14 13.61
CA GLY A 110 9.18 20.55 12.36
C GLY A 110 8.61 19.16 12.12
N ALA A 111 8.75 18.26 13.10
CA ALA A 111 8.21 16.89 13.03
C ALA A 111 6.69 16.87 12.88
N ALA A 112 5.95 17.68 13.64
CA ALA A 112 4.51 17.80 13.51
C ALA A 112 4.09 18.29 12.11
N THR A 113 4.86 19.19 11.51
CA THR A 113 4.62 19.67 10.14
C THR A 113 4.90 18.59 9.11
N ALA A 114 5.98 17.82 9.27
CA ALA A 114 6.29 16.68 8.42
C ALA A 114 5.18 15.61 8.48
N LEU A 115 4.72 15.25 9.67
CA LEU A 115 3.61 14.30 9.88
C LEU A 115 2.32 14.77 9.20
N ARG A 116 1.92 16.03 9.39
CA ARG A 116 0.75 16.61 8.70
C ARG A 116 0.91 16.62 7.18
N GLY A 117 2.12 16.93 6.69
CA GLY A 117 2.45 16.89 5.27
C GLY A 117 2.30 15.49 4.69
N ALA A 118 2.87 14.48 5.35
CA ALA A 118 2.76 13.08 4.99
C ALA A 118 1.30 12.61 4.98
N ALA A 119 0.54 12.89 6.04
CA ALA A 119 -0.88 12.54 6.15
C ALA A 119 -1.71 13.19 5.02
N THR A 120 -1.46 14.46 4.72
CA THR A 120 -2.14 15.18 3.63
C THR A 120 -1.83 14.58 2.26
N LEU A 121 -0.56 14.24 2.00
CA LEU A 121 -0.16 13.63 0.74
C LEU A 121 -0.74 12.22 0.60
N ARG A 122 -0.75 11.43 1.68
CA ARG A 122 -1.42 10.12 1.73
C ARG A 122 -2.92 10.25 1.47
N ALA A 123 -3.59 11.20 2.11
CA ALA A 123 -5.02 11.46 1.87
C ALA A 123 -5.31 11.88 0.42
N ARG A 124 -4.41 12.67 -0.21
CA ARG A 124 -4.52 13.01 -1.64
C ARG A 124 -4.29 11.82 -2.55
N LEU A 125 -3.31 10.97 -2.21
CA LEU A 125 -3.08 9.71 -2.91
C LEU A 125 -4.26 8.75 -2.74
N GLN A 126 -5.00 8.81 -1.63
CA GLN A 126 -6.21 8.00 -1.45
C GLN A 126 -7.45 8.62 -2.12
N LYS A 127 -7.59 9.95 -2.14
CA LYS A 127 -8.76 10.69 -2.66
C LYS A 127 -8.72 10.97 -4.17
N GLY A 128 -7.53 11.05 -4.77
CA GLY A 128 -7.38 11.07 -6.24
C GLY A 128 -7.85 9.76 -6.91
N TYR A 129 -8.14 8.76 -6.08
CA TYR A 129 -8.65 7.46 -6.41
C TYR A 129 -10.06 7.44 -5.81
N GLY A 130 -11.07 7.07 -6.59
CA GLY A 130 -12.40 6.84 -6.01
C GLY A 130 -12.24 5.90 -4.82
N ALA A 131 -12.65 6.36 -3.64
CA ALA A 131 -12.49 5.68 -2.36
C ALA A 131 -12.75 4.18 -2.50
N THR A 132 -11.71 3.36 -2.40
CA THR A 132 -11.75 1.89 -2.24
C THR A 132 -10.35 1.31 -1.98
N THR A 133 -9.45 2.11 -1.42
CA THR A 133 -8.31 1.54 -0.69
C THR A 133 -8.81 1.35 0.73
N LEU A 134 -9.28 0.13 0.98
CA LEU A 134 -9.70 -0.38 2.29
C LEU A 134 -8.73 0.13 3.36
N ALA A 135 -9.27 0.79 4.38
CA ALA A 135 -8.52 1.16 5.57
C ALA A 135 -8.06 -0.16 6.22
N LEU A 136 -6.74 -0.34 6.35
CA LEU A 136 -6.21 -1.40 7.18
C LEU A 136 -6.18 -0.90 8.62
N SER A 137 -6.89 -1.65 9.46
CA SER A 137 -6.76 -1.67 10.91
C SER A 137 -5.45 -2.39 11.21
N GLU A 138 -4.56 -1.70 11.92
CA GLU A 138 -3.26 -2.20 12.34
C GLU A 138 -3.50 -3.03 13.62
N GLU A 139 -3.57 -4.35 13.52
CA GLU A 139 -3.43 -5.24 14.68
C GLU A 139 -2.46 -6.38 14.36
N MET A 140 -1.37 -6.40 15.13
CA MET A 140 -0.29 -7.39 15.12
C MET A 140 -0.80 -8.83 15.16
N GLY A 141 -0.46 -9.65 14.14
CA GLY A 141 -0.54 -11.11 14.25
C GLY A 141 -0.74 -11.92 12.97
N GLU A 142 -1.07 -11.33 11.81
CA GLU A 142 -1.42 -12.05 10.56
C GLU A 142 -0.62 -11.65 9.31
N GLU A 143 0.60 -11.13 9.49
CA GLU A 143 1.41 -10.49 8.42
C GLU A 143 1.50 -11.28 7.10
N GLY A 144 1.70 -12.60 7.14
CA GLY A 144 1.87 -13.40 5.92
C GLY A 144 0.60 -13.58 5.08
N LYS A 145 -0.58 -13.69 5.72
CA LYS A 145 -1.86 -13.87 5.01
C LYS A 145 -2.37 -12.54 4.48
N GLU A 146 -2.23 -11.49 5.26
CA GLU A 146 -2.66 -10.15 4.89
C GLU A 146 -1.84 -9.60 3.71
N LEU A 147 -0.53 -9.87 3.68
CA LEU A 147 0.33 -9.52 2.55
C LEU A 147 -0.07 -10.26 1.27
N ASN A 148 -0.47 -11.53 1.37
CA ASN A 148 -0.94 -12.33 0.23
C ASN A 148 -2.27 -11.79 -0.33
N ILE A 149 -3.22 -11.44 0.54
CA ILE A 149 -4.49 -10.81 0.14
C ILE A 149 -4.23 -9.49 -0.56
N LEU A 150 -3.37 -8.63 0.01
CA LEU A 150 -3.01 -7.35 -0.59
C LEU A 150 -2.35 -7.53 -1.96
N THR A 151 -1.48 -8.56 -2.08
CA THR A 151 -0.82 -8.91 -3.34
C THR A 151 -1.84 -9.32 -4.40
N ALA A 152 -2.77 -10.21 -4.08
CA ALA A 152 -3.83 -10.64 -5.00
C ALA A 152 -4.76 -9.48 -5.39
N LEU A 153 -5.15 -8.62 -4.44
CA LEU A 153 -5.95 -7.42 -4.70
C LEU A 153 -5.24 -6.44 -5.63
N ASN A 154 -3.95 -6.17 -5.38
CA ASN A 154 -3.13 -5.32 -6.22
C ASN A 154 -3.01 -5.90 -7.64
N PHE A 155 -2.77 -7.21 -7.73
CA PHE A 155 -2.67 -7.95 -8.99
C PHE A 155 -3.92 -7.76 -9.86
N VAL A 156 -5.12 -7.99 -9.31
CA VAL A 156 -6.38 -7.86 -10.08
C VAL A 156 -6.76 -6.40 -10.36
N CYS A 157 -6.38 -5.45 -9.49
CA CYS A 157 -6.56 -4.00 -9.69
C CYS A 157 -5.68 -3.47 -10.82
N LYS A 158 -4.38 -3.81 -10.78
CA LYS A 158 -3.39 -3.47 -11.80
C LYS A 158 -3.81 -4.04 -13.15
N GLY A 159 -4.26 -5.30 -13.11
CA GLY A 159 -4.77 -6.01 -14.26
C GLY A 159 -3.67 -6.55 -15.18
N GLY A 160 -4.08 -7.31 -16.18
CA GLY A 160 -3.19 -8.00 -17.12
C GLY A 160 -3.89 -8.29 -18.43
N GLU A 161 -3.13 -8.78 -19.42
CA GLU A 161 -3.70 -9.29 -20.65
C GLU A 161 -4.22 -10.71 -20.42
N LEU A 162 -5.48 -10.94 -20.75
CA LEU A 162 -6.15 -12.24 -20.68
C LEU A 162 -6.79 -12.54 -22.02
N LEU A 163 -6.74 -13.81 -22.42
CA LEU A 163 -7.47 -14.27 -23.59
C LEU A 163 -8.91 -14.56 -23.18
N LYS A 164 -9.86 -13.84 -23.78
CA LYS A 164 -11.28 -13.93 -23.46
C LYS A 164 -12.01 -14.74 -24.53
N ARG A 165 -12.84 -15.68 -24.11
CA ARG A 165 -13.77 -16.40 -25.00
C ARG A 165 -15.05 -15.60 -25.27
N THR A 166 -15.43 -15.50 -26.54
CA THR A 166 -16.69 -14.89 -26.96
C THR A 166 -17.85 -15.89 -26.90
N ARG A 167 -19.09 -15.41 -27.07
CA ARG A 167 -20.27 -16.30 -27.10
C ARG A 167 -20.25 -17.26 -28.29
N LYS A 168 -19.58 -16.88 -29.38
CA LYS A 168 -19.44 -17.70 -30.58
C LYS A 168 -18.27 -18.68 -30.52
N GLY A 169 -17.48 -18.65 -29.43
CA GLY A 169 -16.28 -19.47 -29.28
C GLY A 169 -14.98 -18.76 -29.66
N ASP A 170 -15.03 -17.63 -30.39
CA ASP A 170 -13.83 -16.89 -30.80
C ASP A 170 -13.02 -16.38 -29.60
N LEU A 171 -11.71 -16.28 -29.76
CA LEU A 171 -10.78 -15.88 -28.71
C LEU A 171 -10.24 -14.47 -28.97
N HIS A 172 -10.25 -13.62 -27.94
CA HIS A 172 -9.84 -12.22 -28.07
C HIS A 172 -8.99 -11.78 -26.89
N TRP A 173 -7.77 -11.32 -27.15
CA TRP A 173 -6.94 -10.69 -26.13
C TRP A 173 -7.60 -9.40 -25.62
N LYS A 174 -7.66 -9.28 -24.29
CA LYS A 174 -8.17 -8.10 -23.59
C LYS A 174 -7.21 -7.72 -22.49
N GLN A 175 -6.93 -6.43 -22.34
CA GLN A 175 -6.45 -5.92 -21.07
C GLN A 175 -7.63 -5.91 -20.10
N VAL A 176 -7.53 -6.68 -19.03
CA VAL A 176 -8.57 -6.84 -18.00
C VAL A 176 -8.08 -6.27 -16.69
N SER A 177 -8.95 -5.59 -15.94
CA SER A 177 -8.71 -5.22 -14.55
C SER A 177 -10.02 -5.16 -13.78
N PHE A 178 -9.96 -5.27 -12.45
CA PHE A 178 -11.13 -5.27 -11.57
C PHE A 178 -11.03 -4.11 -10.58
N ASN A 179 -12.17 -3.59 -10.17
CA ASN A 179 -12.25 -2.61 -9.08
C ASN A 179 -13.64 -2.63 -8.47
N ILE A 180 -13.76 -2.11 -7.25
CA ILE A 180 -15.06 -1.84 -6.62
C ILE A 180 -15.51 -0.43 -7.06
N ASN A 181 -16.80 -0.24 -7.35
CA ASN A 181 -17.38 1.07 -7.65
C ASN A 181 -17.97 1.74 -6.38
N SER A 182 -18.48 2.96 -6.52
CA SER A 182 -19.12 3.70 -5.41
C SER A 182 -20.42 3.05 -4.90
N SER A 183 -20.98 2.10 -5.65
CA SER A 183 -22.17 1.33 -5.27
C SER A 183 -21.80 -0.03 -4.66
N TRP A 184 -20.54 -0.21 -4.24
CA TRP A 184 -20.03 -1.44 -3.65
C TRP A 184 -20.24 -2.68 -4.54
N GLN A 185 -20.04 -2.50 -5.84
CA GLN A 185 -20.10 -3.60 -6.80
C GLN A 185 -18.73 -3.83 -7.43
N VAL A 186 -18.37 -5.10 -7.58
CA VAL A 186 -17.17 -5.50 -8.31
C VAL A 186 -17.39 -5.28 -9.81
N VAL A 187 -16.51 -4.50 -10.43
CA VAL A 187 -16.59 -4.12 -11.85
C VAL A 187 -15.38 -4.67 -12.59
N ALA A 188 -15.61 -5.52 -13.58
CA ALA A 188 -14.58 -5.90 -14.55
C ALA A 188 -14.51 -4.84 -15.66
N LYS A 189 -13.30 -4.34 -15.93
CA LYS A 189 -12.98 -3.43 -17.03
C LYS A 189 -12.16 -4.18 -18.07
N MET A 190 -12.70 -4.31 -19.28
CA MET A 190 -12.01 -4.94 -20.41
C MET A 190 -11.72 -3.90 -21.47
N LYS A 191 -10.49 -3.91 -22.01
CA LYS A 191 -10.08 -3.05 -23.12
C LYS A 191 -9.53 -3.89 -24.26
N SER A 192 -9.88 -3.52 -25.49
CA SER A 192 -9.22 -4.01 -26.70
C SER A 192 -8.67 -2.87 -27.53
N LYS A 193 -7.53 -3.14 -28.17
CA LYS A 193 -7.00 -2.34 -29.27
C LYS A 193 -7.89 -2.58 -30.51
N HIS A 194 -8.26 -1.52 -31.20
CA HIS A 194 -9.02 -1.52 -32.45
C HIS A 194 -8.33 -0.59 -33.45
N MET A 195 -8.55 -0.82 -34.75
CA MET A 195 -8.01 0.01 -35.85
C MET A 195 -6.49 0.22 -35.72
N ALA A 196 -5.72 -0.86 -35.86
CA ALA A 196 -4.24 -0.84 -35.74
C ALA A 196 -3.71 -0.24 -34.41
N GLY A 197 -4.53 -0.22 -33.35
CA GLY A 197 -4.13 0.30 -32.03
C GLY A 197 -4.44 1.78 -31.80
N THR A 198 -4.97 2.49 -32.80
CA THR A 198 -5.33 3.92 -32.70
C THR A 198 -6.50 4.14 -31.75
N PHE A 199 -7.44 3.19 -31.69
CA PHE A 199 -8.65 3.30 -30.87
C PHE A 199 -8.71 2.18 -29.83
N THR A 200 -9.10 2.52 -28.60
CA THR A 200 -9.33 1.53 -27.54
C THR A 200 -10.82 1.41 -27.25
N LYS A 201 -11.40 0.23 -27.49
CA LYS A 201 -12.79 -0.06 -27.08
C LYS A 201 -12.76 -0.56 -25.65
N LYS A 202 -13.55 0.07 -24.79
CA LYS A 202 -13.68 -0.30 -23.38
C LYS A 202 -15.07 -0.87 -23.14
N LYS A 203 -15.14 -1.98 -22.42
CA LYS A 203 -16.37 -2.56 -21.90
C LYS A 203 -16.25 -2.72 -20.39
N LYS A 204 -17.31 -2.43 -19.66
CA LYS A 204 -17.42 -2.71 -18.22
C LYS A 204 -18.58 -3.68 -17.98
N CYS A 205 -18.48 -4.51 -16.96
CA CYS A 205 -19.59 -5.33 -16.47
C CYS A 205 -19.49 -5.52 -14.96
N ILE A 206 -20.64 -5.65 -14.31
CA ILE A 206 -20.74 -6.01 -12.89
C ILE A 206 -20.48 -7.50 -12.76
N VAL A 207 -19.65 -7.87 -11.80
CA VAL A 207 -19.28 -9.24 -11.47
C VAL A 207 -20.00 -9.65 -10.21
N SER A 208 -20.68 -10.80 -10.23
CA SER A 208 -21.40 -11.34 -9.09
C SER A 208 -20.76 -12.60 -8.51
N ALA A 209 -19.89 -13.29 -9.25
CA ALA A 209 -19.16 -14.46 -8.79
C ALA A 209 -17.90 -14.70 -9.64
N VAL A 210 -16.97 -15.50 -9.11
CA VAL A 210 -15.81 -16.02 -9.83
C VAL A 210 -15.80 -17.55 -9.77
N HIS A 211 -15.37 -18.19 -10.84
CA HIS A 211 -15.38 -19.64 -11.04
C HIS A 211 -13.97 -20.11 -11.42
N SER A 212 -13.40 -21.03 -10.65
CA SER A 212 -12.08 -21.62 -10.92
C SER A 212 -12.18 -22.95 -11.67
N ASP A 213 -13.37 -23.53 -11.78
CA ASP A 213 -13.71 -24.84 -12.34
C ASP A 213 -14.17 -24.75 -13.80
N ILE A 214 -13.50 -23.92 -14.60
CA ILE A 214 -13.83 -23.79 -16.03
C ILE A 214 -13.20 -24.96 -16.81
N PRO A 215 -14.01 -25.74 -17.57
CA PRO A 215 -13.50 -26.84 -18.37
C PRO A 215 -12.62 -26.33 -19.51
N ALA A 216 -11.74 -27.21 -20.00
CA ALA A 216 -10.89 -26.89 -21.14
C ALA A 216 -11.74 -26.48 -22.36
N TRP A 217 -11.28 -25.45 -23.07
CA TRP A 217 -11.99 -25.01 -24.27
C TRP A 217 -11.88 -26.08 -25.37
N PRO A 218 -13.01 -26.44 -26.02
CA PRO A 218 -13.01 -27.38 -27.14
C PRO A 218 -12.03 -26.96 -28.24
N GLY A 219 -11.25 -27.91 -28.76
CA GLY A 219 -10.27 -27.65 -29.82
C GLY A 219 -9.01 -26.91 -29.38
N ARG A 220 -8.78 -26.76 -28.05
CA ARG A 220 -7.64 -26.06 -27.48
C ARG A 220 -6.82 -26.93 -26.52
N GLN A 221 -6.66 -28.21 -26.88
CA GLN A 221 -5.74 -29.14 -26.23
C GLN A 221 -4.36 -29.02 -26.90
N ARG A 222 -3.30 -28.83 -26.12
CA ARG A 222 -1.92 -28.95 -26.62
C ARG A 222 -1.58 -30.44 -26.76
N GLU A 223 -0.76 -30.77 -27.75
CA GLU A 223 -0.20 -32.12 -27.94
C GLU A 223 0.75 -32.51 -26.78
N ASP A 224 1.37 -31.52 -26.13
CA ASP A 224 2.25 -31.74 -24.98
C ASP A 224 1.51 -31.57 -23.64
N ALA A 225 1.46 -32.65 -22.86
CA ALA A 225 0.74 -32.74 -21.58
C ALA A 225 1.34 -31.88 -20.43
N SER A 226 2.48 -31.20 -20.65
CA SER A 226 3.22 -30.50 -19.60
C SER A 226 2.71 -29.09 -19.29
N GLU A 227 2.03 -28.42 -20.22
CA GLU A 227 1.50 -27.05 -20.05
C GLU A 227 -0.02 -27.01 -20.20
N GLN A 228 -0.71 -27.55 -19.20
CA GLN A 228 -2.17 -27.49 -19.18
C GLN A 228 -2.62 -26.02 -19.04
N MET A 229 -3.27 -25.51 -20.09
CA MET A 229 -3.90 -24.20 -20.07
C MET A 229 -4.94 -24.14 -18.95
N VAL A 230 -4.89 -23.06 -18.19
CA VAL A 230 -5.76 -22.89 -17.03
C VAL A 230 -6.72 -21.75 -17.23
N TYR A 231 -7.97 -22.01 -16.87
CA TYR A 231 -9.08 -21.11 -17.12
C TYR A 231 -9.76 -20.70 -15.82
N PHE A 232 -10.36 -19.51 -15.84
CA PHE A 232 -11.31 -19.06 -14.83
C PHE A 232 -12.44 -18.27 -15.49
N GLY A 233 -13.56 -18.13 -14.79
CA GLY A 233 -14.74 -17.44 -15.26
C GLY A 233 -15.21 -16.38 -14.29
N ILE A 234 -15.77 -15.29 -14.82
CA ILE A 234 -16.51 -14.32 -14.01
C ILE A 234 -17.98 -14.36 -14.39
N LYS A 235 -18.86 -14.43 -13.39
CA LYS A 235 -20.31 -14.38 -13.59
C LYS A 235 -20.76 -12.93 -13.67
N THR A 236 -21.47 -12.60 -14.73
CA THR A 236 -22.17 -11.32 -14.94
C THR A 236 -23.67 -11.58 -15.03
N ALA A 237 -24.49 -10.53 -15.03
CA ALA A 237 -25.95 -10.67 -15.10
C ALA A 237 -26.44 -11.48 -16.31
N ASP A 238 -25.68 -11.46 -17.41
CA ASP A 238 -26.07 -12.07 -18.68
C ASP A 238 -25.41 -13.42 -18.99
N ARG A 239 -24.26 -13.75 -18.37
CA ARG A 239 -23.46 -14.93 -18.71
C ARG A 239 -22.26 -15.13 -17.77
N ILE A 240 -21.55 -16.24 -17.98
CA ILE A 240 -20.16 -16.38 -17.54
C ILE A 240 -19.23 -15.89 -18.65
N ILE A 241 -18.21 -15.11 -18.29
CA ILE A 241 -17.13 -14.69 -19.18
C ILE A 241 -15.89 -15.48 -18.79
N GLU A 242 -15.46 -16.35 -19.69
CA GLU A 242 -14.30 -17.22 -19.51
C GLU A 242 -13.02 -16.54 -19.99
N PHE A 243 -11.96 -16.74 -19.22
CA PHE A 243 -10.61 -16.29 -19.49
C PHE A 243 -9.62 -17.42 -19.36
N GLU A 244 -8.55 -17.32 -20.11
CA GLU A 244 -7.36 -18.16 -19.99
C GLU A 244 -6.22 -17.38 -19.36
N CYS A 245 -5.48 -18.06 -18.48
CA CYS A 245 -4.30 -17.56 -17.80
C CYS A 245 -3.03 -18.25 -18.30
N ASN A 246 -1.91 -17.55 -18.18
CA ASN A 246 -0.60 -18.04 -18.61
C ASN A 246 -0.02 -19.10 -17.65
N SER A 247 -0.45 -19.11 -16.38
CA SER A 247 0.05 -20.04 -15.37
C SER A 247 -1.01 -20.35 -14.31
N LYS A 248 -0.82 -21.46 -13.58
CA LYS A 248 -1.63 -21.81 -12.39
C LYS A 248 -1.55 -20.73 -11.31
N GLY A 249 -0.38 -20.11 -11.12
CA GLY A 249 -0.18 -19.01 -10.19
C GLY A 249 -0.98 -17.76 -10.58
N ASP A 250 -0.97 -17.39 -11.86
CA ASP A 250 -1.76 -16.26 -12.37
C ASP A 250 -3.25 -16.51 -12.15
N LYS A 251 -3.72 -17.72 -12.50
CA LYS A 251 -5.12 -18.11 -12.25
C LYS A 251 -5.47 -17.95 -10.78
N HIS A 252 -4.63 -18.45 -9.87
CA HIS A 252 -4.85 -18.35 -8.44
C HIS A 252 -5.00 -16.88 -8.02
N MET A 253 -4.04 -16.02 -8.37
CA MET A 253 -4.06 -14.58 -8.07
C MET A 253 -5.30 -13.88 -8.62
N TRP A 254 -5.71 -14.20 -9.85
CA TRP A 254 -6.96 -13.66 -10.43
C TRP A 254 -8.18 -14.09 -9.62
N THR A 255 -8.33 -15.39 -9.36
CA THR A 255 -9.51 -15.92 -8.67
C THR A 255 -9.60 -15.46 -7.23
N GLU A 256 -8.49 -15.49 -6.50
CA GLU A 256 -8.40 -15.08 -5.10
C GLU A 256 -8.68 -13.59 -4.95
N GLY A 257 -8.01 -12.73 -5.73
CA GLY A 257 -8.22 -11.28 -5.67
C GLY A 257 -9.66 -10.87 -6.01
N ILE A 258 -10.29 -11.51 -7.01
CA ILE A 258 -11.70 -11.25 -7.34
C ILE A 258 -12.62 -11.76 -6.22
N GLN A 259 -12.35 -12.94 -5.65
CA GLN A 259 -13.15 -13.50 -4.56
C GLN A 259 -13.09 -12.61 -3.32
N HIS A 260 -11.92 -12.08 -2.96
CA HIS A 260 -11.80 -11.11 -1.87
C HIS A 260 -12.60 -9.85 -2.14
N MET A 261 -12.52 -9.28 -3.35
CA MET A 261 -13.34 -8.11 -3.71
C MET A 261 -14.84 -8.39 -3.57
N LEU A 262 -15.30 -9.57 -3.97
CA LEU A 262 -16.70 -9.98 -3.85
C LEU A 262 -17.11 -10.14 -2.38
N ASN A 263 -16.28 -10.78 -1.56
CA ASN A 263 -16.53 -10.95 -0.13
C ASN A 263 -16.62 -9.59 0.58
N CYS A 264 -15.75 -8.64 0.25
CA CYS A 264 -15.81 -7.27 0.81
C CYS A 264 -17.11 -6.53 0.44
N CYS A 265 -17.75 -6.88 -0.67
CA CYS A 265 -19.01 -6.26 -1.10
C CYS A 265 -20.25 -6.99 -0.55
N ALA A 266 -20.11 -8.23 -0.05
CA ALA A 266 -21.21 -9.05 0.46
C ALA A 266 -21.52 -8.81 1.95
N THR A 267 -20.58 -8.21 2.69
CA THR A 267 -20.68 -7.93 4.13
C THR A 267 -21.35 -6.58 4.46
N ILE A 268 -22.03 -5.93 3.50
CA ILE A 268 -22.72 -4.64 3.66
C ILE A 268 -24.21 -4.80 3.36
#